data_AF-A0A3E1NGE8-F1
#
_entry.id   AF-A0A3E1NGE8-F1
#
_cell.length_a   1.000
_cell.length_b   1.000
_cell.length_c   1.000
_cell.angle_alpha   90.00
_cell.angle_beta   90.00
_cell.angle_gamma   90.00
#
_symmetry.space_group_name_H-M   'P 1'
#
loop_
_entity.id
_entity.type
_entity.pdbx_description
1 polymer ?
#
loop_
_entity_poly.entity_id
_entity_poly.type
_entity_poly.pdbx_seq_one_letter_code
_entity_poly.pdbx_strand_id
1 'polypeptide(L)'
;MRIIMIALCPCVLFLVMLTSCSRYIDKVNRGAETGVRNGFFIFYPDSNMLIYTSSVGLSRDTEKMSPEHFKVMLPKGIKYYEITNSTDFSVYYDGRQAIWIRIDFDKNLRRDTIYNPTQRELDSLLESRPIVQKSKYDITAKAFSVKRKSVLVKKDGAIILLYNIKPNKYGQFYKSVNSFSFIK
;
A
#
# COMPACT_ATOMS: atom_id res chain seq x y z
N MET A 1 18.92 -53.33 27.26
CA MET A 1 18.24 -52.03 27.04
C MET A 1 19.13 -51.20 26.11
N ARG A 2 18.77 -51.04 24.82
CA ARG A 2 19.57 -50.28 23.84
C ARG A 2 18.82 -49.00 23.49
N ILE A 3 19.41 -47.86 23.84
CA ILE A 3 18.89 -46.54 23.49
C ILE A 3 19.37 -46.25 22.07
N ILE A 4 18.45 -46.24 21.10
CA ILE A 4 18.74 -45.85 19.72
C ILE A 4 18.75 -44.32 19.68
N MET A 5 19.94 -43.74 19.60
CA MET A 5 20.13 -42.30 19.44
C MET A 5 19.89 -41.96 17.96
N ILE A 6 18.69 -41.45 17.66
CA ILE A 6 18.32 -41.02 16.31
C ILE A 6 19.11 -39.74 16.01
N ALA A 7 20.17 -39.89 15.22
CA ALA A 7 20.92 -38.77 14.66
C ALA A 7 20.01 -38.02 13.67
N LEU A 8 19.30 -37.00 14.17
CA LEU A 8 18.54 -36.06 13.36
C LEU A 8 19.50 -35.36 12.39
N CYS A 9 19.40 -35.74 11.12
CA CYS A 9 20.29 -35.30 10.06
C CYS A 9 20.20 -33.77 9.86
N PRO A 10 21.31 -33.02 9.95
CA PRO A 10 21.32 -31.56 9.77
C PRO A 10 20.87 -31.10 8.37
N CYS A 11 20.79 -32.01 7.40
CA CYS A 11 20.25 -31.71 6.05
C CYS A 11 18.75 -31.37 6.06
N VAL A 12 17.96 -31.91 7.00
CA VAL A 12 16.52 -31.61 7.09
C VAL A 12 16.29 -30.17 7.55
N LEU A 13 17.15 -29.65 8.45
CA LEU A 13 17.07 -28.26 8.91
C LEU A 13 17.40 -27.26 7.79
N PHE A 14 18.31 -27.62 6.87
CA PHE A 14 18.71 -26.78 5.74
C PHE A 14 17.60 -26.67 4.67
N LEU A 15 16.81 -27.73 4.49
CA LEU A 15 15.68 -27.75 3.54
C LEU A 15 14.51 -26.88 4.01
N VAL A 16 14.24 -26.82 5.31
CA VAL A 16 13.16 -25.96 5.87
C VAL A 16 13.52 -24.47 5.81
N MET A 17 14.82 -24.13 5.82
CA MET A 17 15.30 -22.74 5.68
C MET A 17 15.10 -22.18 4.25
N LEU A 18 15.01 -23.02 3.23
CA LEU A 18 14.86 -22.57 1.83
C LEU A 18 13.41 -22.24 1.45
N THR A 19 12.41 -22.61 2.27
CA THR A 19 10.99 -22.39 1.96
C THR A 19 10.42 -21.08 2.49
N SER A 20 11.22 -20.19 3.09
CA SER A 20 10.78 -18.83 3.44
C SER A 20 10.71 -17.93 2.19
N CYS A 21 10.01 -18.39 1.16
CA CYS A 21 9.65 -17.58 0.01
C CYS A 21 8.65 -16.52 0.48
N SER A 22 9.11 -15.28 0.61
CA SER A 22 8.23 -14.15 0.88
C SER A 22 7.25 -13.99 -0.29
N ARG A 23 6.06 -14.56 -0.17
CA ARG A 23 5.06 -14.57 -1.24
C ARG A 23 4.54 -13.14 -1.46
N TYR A 24 4.66 -12.66 -2.70
CA TYR A 24 3.98 -11.43 -3.13
C TYR A 24 2.58 -11.82 -3.62
N ILE A 25 1.58 -11.02 -3.28
CA ILE A 25 0.18 -11.32 -3.65
C ILE A 25 -0.07 -11.13 -5.15
N ASP A 26 0.78 -10.33 -5.80
CA ASP A 26 0.65 -9.92 -7.19
C ASP A 26 1.54 -10.76 -8.14
N LYS A 27 2.10 -11.89 -7.70
CA LYS A 27 2.91 -12.75 -8.58
C LYS A 27 2.01 -13.58 -9.49
N VAL A 28 1.86 -13.15 -10.74
CA VAL A 28 1.03 -13.80 -11.77
C VAL A 28 1.79 -13.96 -13.08
N ASN A 29 1.55 -15.06 -13.80
CA ASN A 29 2.17 -15.32 -15.11
C ASN A 29 1.33 -14.76 -16.28
N ARG A 30 0.04 -14.54 -16.05
CA ARG A 30 -0.93 -13.94 -16.98
C ARG A 30 -1.81 -12.98 -16.18
N GLY A 31 -2.49 -12.05 -16.87
CA GLY A 31 -3.40 -11.11 -16.23
C GLY A 31 -4.40 -11.83 -15.30
N ALA A 32 -4.54 -11.36 -14.07
CA ALA A 32 -5.49 -11.91 -13.10
C ALA A 32 -6.22 -10.79 -12.36
N GLU A 33 -7.49 -11.00 -12.07
CA GLU A 33 -8.30 -10.10 -11.28
C GLU A 33 -8.52 -10.66 -9.88
N THR A 34 -8.56 -9.78 -8.87
CA THR A 34 -8.88 -10.17 -7.49
C THR A 34 -9.75 -9.11 -6.85
N GLY A 35 -10.94 -9.51 -6.41
CA GLY A 35 -11.88 -8.62 -5.73
C GLY A 35 -11.34 -8.09 -4.40
N VAL A 36 -11.67 -6.84 -4.09
CA VAL A 36 -11.44 -6.20 -2.79
C VAL A 36 -12.71 -5.50 -2.31
N ARG A 37 -12.70 -5.00 -1.08
CA ARG A 37 -13.84 -4.23 -0.56
C ARG A 37 -14.09 -3.02 -1.47
N ASN A 38 -15.26 -3.02 -2.12
CA ASN A 38 -15.69 -1.96 -3.05
C ASN A 38 -14.71 -1.73 -4.21
N GLY A 39 -14.20 -2.79 -4.83
CA GLY A 39 -13.32 -2.66 -5.99
C GLY A 39 -12.62 -3.96 -6.37
N PHE A 40 -11.56 -3.86 -7.16
CA PHE A 40 -10.73 -5.00 -7.55
C PHE A 40 -9.30 -4.57 -7.88
N PHE A 41 -8.37 -5.50 -7.73
CA PHE A 41 -7.04 -5.41 -8.31
C PHE A 41 -7.02 -6.15 -9.65
N ILE A 42 -6.34 -5.56 -10.63
CA ILE A 42 -5.87 -6.26 -11.83
C ILE A 42 -4.35 -6.39 -11.72
N PHE A 43 -3.86 -7.63 -11.65
CA PHE A 43 -2.45 -7.95 -11.64
C PHE A 43 -1.98 -8.31 -13.04
N TYR A 44 -1.05 -7.54 -13.59
CA TYR A 44 -0.32 -7.84 -14.82
C TYR A 44 1.07 -8.40 -14.49
N PRO A 45 1.77 -9.02 -15.45
CA PRO A 45 3.14 -9.50 -15.22
C PRO A 45 4.12 -8.38 -14.80
N ASP A 46 3.93 -7.16 -15.32
CA ASP A 46 4.87 -6.03 -15.18
C ASP A 46 4.33 -4.88 -14.30
N SER A 47 3.03 -4.85 -14.05
CA SER A 47 2.35 -3.77 -13.31
C SER A 47 1.14 -4.29 -12.54
N ASN A 48 0.60 -3.46 -11.65
CA ASN A 48 -0.67 -3.72 -10.97
C ASN A 48 -1.58 -2.51 -11.16
N MET A 49 -2.88 -2.73 -11.14
CA MET A 49 -3.88 -1.66 -11.13
C MET A 49 -4.85 -1.92 -9.99
N LEU A 50 -5.07 -0.90 -9.16
CA LEU A 50 -6.17 -0.88 -8.20
C LEU A 50 -7.30 -0.06 -8.82
N ILE A 51 -8.48 -0.64 -8.89
CA ILE A 51 -9.72 0.04 -9.26
C ILE A 51 -10.63 0.00 -8.05
N TYR A 52 -10.93 1.17 -7.50
CA TYR A 52 -11.88 1.34 -6.41
C TYR A 52 -13.20 1.85 -6.97
N THR A 53 -14.26 1.11 -6.68
CA THR A 53 -15.62 1.44 -7.08
C THR A 53 -16.49 1.60 -5.83
N SER A 54 -16.76 2.84 -5.42
CA SER A 54 -17.67 3.06 -4.30
C SER A 54 -19.10 2.64 -4.64
N SER A 55 -19.65 1.71 -3.87
CA SER A 55 -21.08 1.36 -3.92
C SER A 55 -21.87 1.98 -2.78
N VAL A 56 -21.21 2.69 -1.86
CA VAL A 56 -21.80 3.16 -0.59
C VAL A 56 -21.67 4.67 -0.52
N GLY A 57 -22.79 5.38 -0.48
CA GLY A 57 -22.79 6.79 -0.10
C GLY A 57 -22.39 6.94 1.37
N LEU A 58 -21.37 7.75 1.64
CA LEU A 58 -21.02 8.12 3.01
C LEU A 58 -21.93 9.28 3.43
N SER A 59 -22.60 9.15 4.57
CA SER A 59 -23.34 10.25 5.18
C SER A 59 -22.54 10.82 6.34
N ARG A 60 -22.22 12.11 6.30
CA ARG A 60 -21.75 12.85 7.46
C ARG A 60 -22.81 13.88 7.81
N ASP A 61 -23.45 13.69 8.96
CA ASP A 61 -24.60 14.47 9.42
C ASP A 61 -25.74 14.51 8.38
N THR A 62 -25.84 15.57 7.59
CA THR A 62 -26.85 15.78 6.53
C THR A 62 -26.28 15.75 5.11
N GLU A 63 -24.96 15.68 4.96
CA GLU A 63 -24.30 15.66 3.66
C GLU A 63 -24.03 14.22 3.20
N LYS A 64 -24.61 13.85 2.06
CA LYS A 64 -24.26 12.62 1.34
C LYS A 64 -23.03 12.90 0.48
N MET A 65 -21.89 12.39 0.90
CA MET A 65 -20.67 12.34 0.10
C MET A 65 -20.61 10.97 -0.57
N SER A 66 -20.64 10.93 -1.90
CA SER A 66 -20.37 9.68 -2.62
C SER A 66 -18.85 9.57 -2.77
N PRO A 67 -18.20 8.53 -2.20
CA PRO A 67 -16.78 8.33 -2.42
C PRO A 67 -16.52 8.22 -3.91
N GLU A 68 -15.63 9.06 -4.43
CA GLU A 68 -15.33 9.03 -5.85
C GLU A 68 -14.63 7.73 -6.22
N HIS A 69 -15.08 7.12 -7.31
CA HIS A 69 -14.41 5.97 -7.91
C HIS A 69 -13.02 6.39 -8.37
N PHE A 70 -12.00 5.57 -8.18
CA PHE A 70 -10.66 5.90 -8.68
C PHE A 70 -9.93 4.68 -9.21
N LYS A 71 -8.90 4.96 -10.01
CA LYS A 71 -7.91 3.98 -10.42
C LYS A 71 -6.50 4.50 -10.22
N VAL A 72 -5.60 3.57 -9.93
CA VAL A 72 -4.17 3.87 -9.79
C VAL A 72 -3.34 2.66 -10.21
N MET A 73 -2.28 2.91 -10.98
CA MET A 73 -1.25 1.90 -11.22
C MET A 73 -0.34 1.80 -10.01
N LEU A 74 0.08 0.58 -9.69
CA LEU A 74 0.92 0.27 -8.56
C LEU A 74 2.14 -0.56 -9.03
N PRO A 75 3.31 -0.37 -8.42
CA PRO A 75 4.48 -1.18 -8.74
C PRO A 75 4.28 -2.65 -8.33
N LYS A 76 5.10 -3.54 -8.88
CA LYS A 76 5.13 -4.96 -8.50
C LYS A 76 5.72 -5.18 -7.10
N GLY A 77 5.43 -6.34 -6.54
CA GLY A 77 5.98 -6.80 -5.28
C GLY A 77 5.12 -6.38 -4.08
N ILE A 78 3.80 -6.40 -4.25
CA ILE A 78 2.85 -6.10 -3.19
C ILE A 78 2.90 -7.24 -2.16
N LYS A 79 3.18 -6.89 -0.91
CA LYS A 79 3.18 -7.85 0.21
C LYS A 79 1.83 -7.93 0.89
N TYR A 80 1.18 -6.78 1.01
CA TYR A 80 -0.06 -6.62 1.76
C TYR A 80 -0.74 -5.33 1.32
N TYR A 81 -2.06 -5.27 1.46
CA TYR A 81 -2.81 -4.04 1.31
C TYR A 81 -3.90 -3.97 2.38
N GLU A 82 -4.38 -2.75 2.62
CA GLU A 82 -5.42 -2.47 3.60
C GLU A 82 -6.31 -1.37 3.06
N ILE A 83 -7.62 -1.52 3.22
CA ILE A 83 -8.63 -0.54 2.83
C ILE A 83 -9.49 -0.24 4.05
N THR A 84 -9.49 1.00 4.49
CA THR A 84 -10.17 1.43 5.71
C THR A 84 -11.19 2.52 5.39
N ASN A 85 -12.41 2.35 5.90
CA ASN A 85 -13.52 3.30 5.82
C ASN A 85 -13.83 3.85 4.42
N SER A 86 -13.48 3.11 3.34
CA SER A 86 -13.69 3.54 1.96
C SER A 86 -12.93 4.83 1.55
N THR A 87 -12.04 5.33 2.41
CA THR A 87 -11.29 6.58 2.22
C THR A 87 -9.80 6.38 2.23
N ASP A 88 -9.30 5.38 2.96
CA ASP A 88 -7.88 5.17 3.21
C ASP A 88 -7.43 3.84 2.62
N PHE A 89 -6.43 3.89 1.74
CA PHE A 89 -5.91 2.77 0.99
C PHE A 89 -4.41 2.68 1.22
N SER A 90 -3.94 1.53 1.69
CA SER A 90 -2.53 1.30 1.98
C SER A 90 -2.03 0.11 1.19
N VAL A 91 -0.89 0.26 0.52
CA VAL A 91 -0.23 -0.82 -0.21
C VAL A 91 1.22 -0.91 0.26
N TYR A 92 1.59 -2.07 0.77
CA TYR A 92 2.85 -2.31 1.46
C TYR A 92 3.77 -3.20 0.62
N TYR A 93 5.06 -2.85 0.63
CA TYR A 93 6.12 -3.50 -0.14
C TYR A 93 7.32 -3.83 0.74
N ASP A 94 8.23 -4.65 0.19
CA ASP A 94 9.44 -5.04 0.89
C ASP A 94 10.31 -3.87 1.33
N GLY A 95 10.99 -4.09 2.46
CA GLY A 95 11.81 -3.08 3.09
C GLY A 95 11.01 -1.95 3.70
N ARG A 96 9.73 -2.16 4.05
CA ARG A 96 8.83 -1.17 4.69
C ARG A 96 8.65 0.08 3.82
N GLN A 97 8.45 -0.15 2.53
CA GLN A 97 8.03 0.90 1.59
C GLN A 97 6.51 0.83 1.48
N ALA A 98 5.84 1.97 1.37
CA ALA A 98 4.39 1.98 1.22
C ALA A 98 3.91 3.08 0.28
N ILE A 99 2.75 2.81 -0.33
CA ILE A 99 1.89 3.82 -0.95
C ILE A 99 0.66 3.91 -0.07
N TRP A 100 0.34 5.11 0.38
CA TRP A 100 -0.92 5.43 1.04
C TRP A 100 -1.69 6.38 0.16
N ILE A 101 -3.00 6.18 0.05
CA ILE A 101 -3.92 7.06 -0.65
C ILE A 101 -5.04 7.34 0.33
N ARG A 102 -5.34 8.61 0.57
CA ARG A 102 -6.49 9.06 1.33
C ARG A 102 -7.34 9.94 0.42
N ILE A 103 -8.61 9.61 0.30
CA ILE A 103 -9.58 10.46 -0.38
C ILE A 103 -10.06 11.51 0.62
N ASP A 104 -9.83 12.77 0.30
CA ASP A 104 -10.26 13.91 1.07
C ASP A 104 -11.45 14.56 0.36
N PHE A 105 -12.63 14.38 0.94
CA PHE A 105 -13.88 14.93 0.39
C PHE A 105 -14.03 16.43 0.66
N ASP A 106 -13.13 17.01 1.45
CA ASP A 106 -13.14 18.44 1.69
C ASP A 106 -12.67 19.16 0.41
N LYS A 107 -13.60 19.86 -0.26
CA LYS A 107 -13.39 20.55 -1.57
C LYS A 107 -12.36 21.68 -1.53
N ASN A 108 -11.67 21.85 -0.41
CA ASN A 108 -10.70 22.90 -0.15
C ASN A 108 -9.27 22.56 -0.63
N LEU A 109 -9.03 21.36 -1.19
CA LEU A 109 -7.79 21.06 -1.91
C LEU A 109 -7.77 21.79 -3.27
N ARG A 110 -7.42 23.08 -3.24
CA ARG A 110 -7.57 23.99 -4.38
C ARG A 110 -6.52 23.82 -5.48
N ARG A 111 -5.43 23.06 -5.28
CA ARG A 111 -4.38 22.83 -6.30
C ARG A 111 -3.66 21.49 -6.11
N ASP A 112 -3.34 20.87 -7.23
CA ASP A 112 -2.42 19.74 -7.30
C ASP A 112 -1.04 20.17 -6.82
N THR A 113 -0.45 19.41 -5.91
CA THR A 113 0.89 19.68 -5.38
C THR A 113 1.68 18.39 -5.18
N ILE A 114 2.99 18.48 -5.36
CA ILE A 114 3.93 17.38 -5.13
C ILE A 114 5.11 17.96 -4.36
N TYR A 115 5.39 17.42 -3.18
CA TYR A 115 6.51 17.90 -2.37
C TYR A 115 7.04 16.82 -1.41
N ASN A 116 8.25 17.04 -0.91
CA ASN A 116 8.81 16.22 0.17
C ASN A 116 8.22 16.72 1.49
N PRO A 117 7.43 15.90 2.21
CA PRO A 117 6.84 16.33 3.46
C PRO A 117 7.91 16.50 4.54
N THR A 118 7.67 17.44 5.44
CA THR A 118 8.45 17.57 6.68
C THR A 118 8.21 16.36 7.58
N GLN A 119 9.12 16.12 8.55
CA GLN A 119 8.94 15.06 9.53
C GLN A 119 7.62 15.22 10.30
N ARG A 120 7.29 16.44 10.72
CA ARG A 120 6.04 16.74 11.43
C ARG A 120 4.79 16.45 10.61
N GLU A 121 4.80 16.76 9.31
CA GLU A 121 3.70 16.40 8.42
C GLU A 121 3.57 14.88 8.27
N LEU A 122 4.69 14.17 8.14
CA LEU A 122 4.68 12.70 8.09
C LEU A 122 4.10 12.10 9.37
N ASP A 123 4.56 12.56 10.53
CA ASP A 123 4.08 12.08 11.83
C ASP A 123 2.57 12.32 11.98
N SER A 124 2.10 13.53 11.64
CA SER A 124 0.66 13.85 11.67
C SER A 124 -0.18 12.98 10.74
N LEU A 125 0.32 12.67 9.53
CA LEU A 125 -0.37 11.79 8.59
C LEU A 125 -0.39 10.34 9.07
N LEU A 126 0.68 9.88 9.70
CA LEU A 126 0.78 8.52 10.25
C LEU A 126 -0.08 8.34 11.50
N GLU A 127 -0.17 9.36 12.36
CA GLU A 127 -1.03 9.36 13.55
C GLU A 127 -2.51 9.41 13.20
N SER A 128 -2.89 10.13 12.14
CA SER A 128 -4.29 10.23 11.69
C SER A 128 -4.80 9.01 10.92
N ARG A 129 -3.93 8.03 10.63
CA ARG A 129 -4.34 6.81 9.93
C ARG A 129 -5.18 5.93 10.85
N PRO A 130 -6.35 5.45 10.40
CA PRO A 130 -7.12 4.47 11.14
C PRO A 130 -6.38 3.11 11.09
N ILE A 131 -5.80 2.70 12.22
CA ILE A 131 -5.12 1.40 12.37
C ILE A 131 -6.20 0.34 12.61
N VAL A 132 -6.52 -0.48 11.60
CA VAL A 132 -7.56 -1.51 11.75
C VAL A 132 -7.01 -2.73 12.48
N GLN A 133 -5.77 -3.14 12.19
CA GLN A 133 -5.06 -4.23 12.87
C GLN A 133 -3.54 -4.00 12.83
N LYS A 134 -2.83 -4.32 13.93
CA LYS A 134 -1.36 -4.35 13.98
C LYS A 134 -0.82 -5.41 13.02
N SER A 135 -0.61 -5.02 11.77
CA SER A 135 0.01 -5.87 10.75
C SER A 135 1.51 -5.94 10.96
N LYS A 136 2.15 -7.08 10.66
CA LYS A 136 3.62 -7.17 10.60
C LYS A 136 4.24 -6.23 9.56
N TYR A 137 3.42 -5.70 8.65
CA TYR A 137 3.80 -4.74 7.61
C TYR A 137 3.47 -3.28 7.99
N ASP A 138 3.01 -3.04 9.20
CA ASP A 138 2.69 -1.70 9.70
C ASP A 138 3.92 -0.78 9.61
N ILE A 139 3.76 0.33 8.88
CA ILE A 139 4.80 1.32 8.63
C ILE A 139 5.03 2.25 9.83
N THR A 140 4.07 2.34 10.75
CA THR A 140 4.22 3.14 11.99
C THR A 140 5.29 2.55 12.92
N ALA A 141 5.62 1.27 12.76
CA ALA A 141 6.61 0.56 13.58
C ALA A 141 8.08 0.88 13.23
N LYS A 142 8.38 1.77 12.28
CA LYS A 142 9.75 2.29 12.08
C LYS A 142 9.75 3.78 11.79
N ALA A 143 10.69 4.47 12.40
CA ALA A 143 10.96 5.88 12.10
C ALA A 143 11.33 6.10 10.63
N PHE A 144 10.97 7.29 10.14
CA PHE A 144 11.40 7.85 8.87
C PHE A 144 12.92 7.70 8.67
N SER A 145 13.33 7.39 7.43
CA SER A 145 14.74 7.27 7.08
C SER A 145 15.15 8.36 6.11
N VAL A 146 16.09 9.22 6.53
CA VAL A 146 16.72 10.25 5.69
C VAL A 146 17.43 9.69 4.45
N LYS A 147 17.77 8.39 4.45
CA LYS A 147 18.40 7.70 3.30
C LYS A 147 17.40 7.24 2.25
N ARG A 148 16.11 7.50 2.47
CA ARG A 148 15.00 7.07 1.63
C ARG A 148 14.14 8.26 1.29
N LYS A 149 13.32 8.11 0.24
CA LYS A 149 12.50 9.18 -0.28
C LYS A 149 11.07 9.01 0.23
N SER A 150 10.51 10.07 0.78
CA SER A 150 9.07 10.20 1.02
C SER A 150 8.56 11.40 0.26
N VAL A 151 7.37 11.28 -0.33
CA VAL A 151 6.75 12.33 -1.14
C VAL A 151 5.27 12.34 -0.88
N LEU A 152 4.73 13.54 -0.68
CA LEU A 152 3.30 13.78 -0.61
C LEU A 152 2.83 14.36 -1.95
N VAL A 153 1.80 13.75 -2.50
CA VAL A 153 1.10 14.19 -3.72
C VAL A 153 -0.32 14.52 -3.31
N LYS A 154 -0.77 15.75 -3.53
CA LYS A 154 -2.17 16.12 -3.43
C LYS A 154 -2.69 16.29 -4.86
N LYS A 155 -3.72 15.53 -5.24
CA LYS A 155 -4.22 15.50 -6.60
C LYS A 155 -5.73 15.28 -6.63
N ASP A 156 -6.48 16.20 -7.25
CA ASP A 156 -7.92 16.09 -7.50
C ASP A 156 -8.80 15.79 -6.25
N GLY A 157 -8.34 16.07 -5.02
CA GLY A 157 -9.04 15.67 -3.79
C GLY A 157 -8.52 14.37 -3.14
N ALA A 158 -7.45 13.79 -3.66
CA ALA A 158 -6.71 12.71 -3.01
C ALA A 158 -5.38 13.20 -2.43
N ILE A 159 -5.00 12.66 -1.27
CA ILE A 159 -3.68 12.78 -0.66
C ILE A 159 -2.98 11.44 -0.79
N ILE A 160 -1.85 11.40 -1.51
CA ILE A 160 -1.08 10.20 -1.76
C ILE A 160 0.31 10.36 -1.13
N LEU A 161 0.67 9.45 -0.22
CA LEU A 161 2.00 9.41 0.39
C LEU A 161 2.79 8.24 -0.17
N LEU A 162 3.91 8.55 -0.81
CA LEU A 162 5.03 7.63 -0.98
C LEU A 162 5.83 7.63 0.31
N TYR A 163 5.88 6.52 1.02
CA TYR A 163 6.55 6.42 2.31
C TYR A 163 7.81 5.55 2.22
N ASN A 164 8.96 6.15 2.59
CA ASN A 164 10.21 5.44 2.84
C ASN A 164 10.72 4.63 1.62
N ILE A 165 10.55 5.17 0.42
CA ILE A 165 10.90 4.51 -0.85
C ILE A 165 12.42 4.46 -1.02
N LYS A 166 12.94 3.30 -1.44
CA LYS A 166 14.35 3.14 -1.75
C LYS A 166 14.74 4.05 -2.93
N PRO A 167 15.90 4.74 -2.90
CA PRO A 167 16.30 5.66 -3.96
C PRO A 167 16.26 5.06 -5.37
N ASN A 168 16.70 3.79 -5.52
CA ASN A 168 16.71 3.08 -6.80
C ASN A 168 15.32 2.62 -7.30
N LYS A 169 14.29 2.62 -6.45
CA LYS A 169 12.90 2.30 -6.82
C LYS A 169 12.02 3.54 -6.98
N TYR A 170 12.53 4.71 -6.59
CA TYR A 170 11.74 5.93 -6.49
C TYR A 170 11.05 6.31 -7.80
N GLY A 171 11.75 6.25 -8.94
CA GLY A 171 11.16 6.59 -10.24
C GLY A 171 9.91 5.76 -10.59
N GLN A 172 9.94 4.46 -10.27
CA GLN A 172 8.81 3.56 -10.50
C GLN A 172 7.61 3.90 -9.61
N PHE A 173 7.85 4.13 -8.31
CA PHE A 173 6.80 4.53 -7.37
C PHE A 173 6.22 5.90 -7.71
N TYR A 174 7.06 6.85 -8.10
CA TYR A 174 6.66 8.18 -8.53
C TYR A 174 5.76 8.14 -9.78
N LYS A 175 6.15 7.36 -10.80
CA LYS A 175 5.30 7.13 -11.98
C LYS A 175 3.94 6.51 -11.60
N SER A 176 3.94 5.59 -10.64
CA SER A 176 2.74 4.89 -10.18
C SER A 176 1.74 5.86 -9.54
N VAL A 177 2.16 6.71 -8.60
CA VAL A 177 1.24 7.67 -7.96
C VAL A 177 0.71 8.73 -8.92
N ASN A 178 1.50 9.14 -9.93
CA ASN A 178 1.03 10.08 -10.95
C ASN A 178 -0.04 9.52 -11.88
N SER A 179 -0.18 8.19 -11.94
CA SER A 179 -1.26 7.53 -12.70
C SER A 179 -2.62 7.58 -11.99
N PHE A 180 -2.67 8.06 -10.74
CA PHE A 180 -3.92 8.22 -10.00
C PHE A 180 -4.88 9.12 -10.78
N SER A 181 -6.13 8.66 -10.89
CA SER A 181 -7.23 9.42 -11.48
C SER A 181 -8.55 8.95 -10.89
N PHE A 182 -9.46 9.90 -10.65
CA PHE A 182 -10.86 9.58 -10.42
C PHE A 182 -11.50 9.08 -11.72
N ILE A 183 -12.41 8.12 -11.60
CA ILE A 183 -13.19 7.54 -12.68
C ILE A 183 -14.50 8.33 -12.72
N LYS A 184 -14.74 9.01 -13.84
CA LYS A 184 -15.98 9.74 -14.12
C LYS A 184 -17.03 8.83 -14.74
#